data_AF-A0A383D824-F1
#
_entry.id   AF-A0A383D824-F1
#
_cell.length_a   1.000
_cell.length_b   1.000
_cell.length_c   1.000
_cell.angle_alpha   90.00
_cell.angle_beta   90.00
_cell.angle_gamma   90.00
#
_symmetry.space_group_name_H-M   'P 1'
#
loop_
_entity.id
_entity.type
_entity.pdbx_description
1 polymer ?
#
loop_
_entity_poly.entity_id
_entity_poly.type
_entity_poly.pdbx_seq_one_letter_code
_entity_poly.pdbx_strand_id
1 'polypeptide(L)'
;SSAGNRDIVIIYRIKCETSKVNIGGHVNRSGENYLIGMTPYDNYPQFPDMTNMYMIRSNQKTKTVHTLGPKRFKEAAINRKTIWSEAAGLVAPVFHYIGFNIKGIGLNSTNSFKQFFR
;
A
#
# COMPACT_ATOMS: atom_id res chain seq x y z
N SER A 1 -23.38 -9.63 13.24
CA SER A 1 -23.75 -8.33 12.64
C SER A 1 -23.13 -8.27 11.26
N SER A 2 -23.93 -8.07 10.21
CA SER A 2 -23.44 -7.97 8.84
C SER A 2 -22.72 -6.63 8.63
N ALA A 3 -21.45 -6.55 9.03
CA ALA A 3 -20.61 -5.45 8.60
C ALA A 3 -20.51 -5.54 7.07
N GLY A 4 -21.09 -4.58 6.35
CA GLY A 4 -20.95 -4.51 4.90
C GLY A 4 -19.48 -4.55 4.50
N ASN A 5 -19.17 -5.15 3.34
CA ASN A 5 -17.80 -5.26 2.84
C ASN A 5 -17.09 -3.90 2.93
N ARG A 6 -16.13 -3.78 3.87
CA ARG A 6 -15.32 -2.58 4.08
C ARG A 6 -14.19 -2.57 3.05
N ASP A 7 -14.54 -2.38 1.79
CA ASP A 7 -13.58 -2.36 0.69
C ASP A 7 -13.03 -0.94 0.51
N ILE A 8 -11.71 -0.81 0.40
CA ILE A 8 -11.03 0.47 0.14
C ILE A 8 -10.05 0.34 -1.02
N VAL A 9 -10.04 1.33 -1.91
CA VAL A 9 -9.00 1.48 -2.93
C VAL A 9 -8.03 2.55 -2.47
N ILE A 10 -6.75 2.20 -2.35
CA ILE A 10 -5.70 3.15 -1.97
C ILE A 10 -4.73 3.32 -3.13
N ILE A 11 -4.60 4.57 -3.58
CA ILE A 11 -3.71 4.96 -4.67
C ILE A 11 -2.44 5.56 -4.08
N TYR A 12 -1.30 4.94 -4.36
CA TYR A 12 0.01 5.33 -3.86
C TYR A 12 0.84 5.98 -4.94
N ARG A 13 1.61 7.01 -4.56
CA ARG A 13 2.72 7.49 -5.39
C ARG A 13 3.82 6.44 -5.41
N ILE A 14 4.30 6.12 -6.61
CA ILE A 14 5.43 5.22 -6.81
C ILE A 14 6.46 5.82 -7.78
N LYS A 15 7.70 5.34 -7.69
CA LYS A 15 8.77 5.59 -8.67
C LYS A 15 9.26 4.26 -9.21
N CYS A 16 9.02 4.00 -10.49
CA CYS A 16 9.52 2.85 -11.26
C CYS A 16 9.52 3.18 -12.76
N GLU A 17 9.71 2.22 -13.67
CA GLU A 17 9.57 2.48 -15.12
C GLU A 17 8.11 2.30 -15.60
N THR A 18 7.28 1.56 -14.86
CA THR A 18 5.87 1.33 -15.21
C THR A 18 4.98 2.48 -14.72
N SER A 19 3.97 2.86 -15.51
CA SER A 19 3.03 3.95 -15.17
C SER A 19 2.04 3.58 -14.06
N LYS A 20 1.58 2.32 -14.06
CA LYS A 20 0.59 1.79 -13.11
C LYS A 20 0.94 0.37 -12.70
N VAL A 21 0.84 0.08 -11.40
CA VAL A 21 0.99 -1.28 -10.87
C VAL A 21 -0.14 -1.61 -9.92
N ASN A 22 -0.53 -2.87 -9.89
CA ASN A 22 -1.41 -3.40 -8.85
C ASN A 22 -0.53 -3.92 -7.71
N ILE A 23 -0.78 -3.46 -6.49
CA ILE A 23 0.03 -3.81 -5.34
C ILE A 23 -0.56 -5.08 -4.72
N GLY A 24 0.25 -6.12 -4.61
CA GLY A 24 -0.11 -7.38 -3.94
C GLY A 24 0.70 -7.64 -2.68
N GLY A 25 1.70 -6.80 -2.41
CA GLY A 25 2.58 -6.94 -1.27
C GLY A 25 3.44 -5.69 -1.09
N HIS A 26 4.06 -5.56 0.07
CA HIS A 26 4.97 -4.46 0.33
C HIS A 26 6.13 -4.89 1.23
N VAL A 27 7.24 -4.16 1.13
CA VAL A 27 8.38 -4.24 2.05
C VAL A 27 8.53 -2.85 2.65
N ASN A 28 8.38 -2.74 3.96
CA ASN A 28 8.59 -1.48 4.64
C ASN A 28 10.09 -1.24 4.87
N ARG A 29 10.64 -0.18 4.25
CA ARG A 29 12.03 0.27 4.38
C ARG A 29 12.12 1.68 4.94
N SER A 30 11.02 2.28 5.42
CA SER A 30 11.03 3.66 5.91
C SER A 30 11.70 3.78 7.28
N GLY A 31 11.69 2.71 8.07
CA GLY A 31 12.09 2.73 9.47
C GLY A 31 10.98 3.15 10.43
N GLU A 32 9.75 3.35 9.92
CA GLU A 32 8.58 3.74 10.69
C GLU A 32 7.48 2.67 10.60
N ASN A 33 6.60 2.61 11.59
CA ASN A 33 5.38 1.82 11.55
C ASN A 33 4.26 2.57 12.29
N TYR A 34 3.15 2.84 11.60
CA TYR A 34 2.05 3.65 12.14
C TYR A 34 1.17 2.90 13.16
N LEU A 35 1.43 1.61 13.40
CA LEU A 35 0.79 0.84 14.47
C LEU A 35 1.55 0.91 15.80
N ILE A 36 2.77 1.48 15.86
CA ILE A 36 3.54 1.59 17.11
C ILE A 36 2.76 2.42 18.13
N GLY A 37 2.54 1.85 19.32
CA GLY A 37 1.82 2.50 20.42
C GLY A 37 0.29 2.60 20.21
N MET A 38 -0.22 2.13 19.07
CA MET A 38 -1.64 2.20 18.70
C MET A 38 -2.35 0.85 18.81
N THR A 39 -1.63 -0.22 19.16
CA THR A 39 -2.13 -1.59 19.30
C THR A 39 -1.90 -2.13 20.72
N PRO A 40 -2.84 -2.91 21.30
CA PRO A 40 -4.13 -3.29 20.73
C PRO A 40 -5.16 -2.14 20.77
N TYR A 41 -6.16 -2.17 19.88
CA TYR A 41 -7.28 -1.23 19.83
C TYR A 41 -8.56 -1.98 19.43
N ASP A 42 -9.71 -1.65 20.01
CA ASP A 42 -11.04 -2.18 19.64
C ASP A 42 -11.09 -3.71 19.43
N ASN A 43 -10.51 -4.47 20.37
CA ASN A 43 -10.39 -5.94 20.33
C ASN A 43 -9.54 -6.53 19.19
N TYR A 44 -8.87 -5.71 18.38
CA TYR A 44 -7.88 -6.16 17.40
C TYR A 44 -6.57 -6.57 18.09
N PRO A 45 -5.81 -7.54 17.53
CA PRO A 45 -4.62 -8.09 18.19
C PRO A 45 -3.50 -7.05 18.33
N GLN A 46 -2.56 -7.30 19.23
CA GLN A 46 -1.34 -6.49 19.30
C GLN A 46 -0.44 -6.71 18.07
N PHE A 47 -0.41 -7.93 17.55
CA PHE A 47 0.39 -8.32 16.39
C PHE A 47 -0.52 -8.85 15.27
N PRO A 48 -0.93 -8.01 14.30
CA PRO A 48 -1.80 -8.45 13.22
C PRO A 48 -1.07 -9.34 12.20
N ASP A 49 -1.78 -10.33 11.64
CA ASP A 49 -1.32 -11.06 10.46
C ASP A 49 -1.45 -10.19 9.21
N MET A 50 -0.33 -10.00 8.50
CA MET A 50 -0.21 -9.13 7.34
C MET A 50 -0.24 -9.90 6.00
N THR A 51 -0.32 -11.23 6.03
CA THR A 51 -0.11 -12.11 4.86
C THR A 51 -1.09 -11.82 3.72
N ASN A 52 -2.38 -11.64 4.04
CA ASN A 52 -3.47 -11.50 3.06
C ASN A 52 -4.11 -10.11 3.07
N MET A 53 -3.31 -9.06 3.29
CA MET A 53 -3.82 -7.69 3.40
C MET A 53 -4.38 -7.12 2.10
N TYR A 54 -3.79 -7.47 0.95
CA TYR A 54 -4.22 -6.93 -0.34
C TYR A 54 -5.18 -7.88 -1.07
N MET A 55 -6.24 -7.32 -1.65
CA MET A 55 -7.17 -8.05 -2.50
C MET A 55 -6.52 -8.40 -3.85
N ILE A 56 -6.20 -9.68 -4.03
CA ILE A 56 -5.65 -10.24 -5.25
C ILE A 56 -6.76 -10.94 -6.02
N ARG A 57 -6.94 -10.59 -7.30
CA ARG A 57 -7.81 -11.33 -8.22
C ARG A 57 -6.95 -12.35 -8.97
N SER A 58 -7.43 -13.58 -9.16
CA SER A 58 -6.68 -14.72 -9.73
C SER A 58 -5.97 -14.40 -11.05
N ASN A 59 -6.57 -13.56 -11.91
CA ASN A 59 -6.02 -13.22 -13.23
C ASN A 59 -5.23 -11.90 -13.26
N GLN A 60 -5.00 -11.26 -12.11
CA GLN A 60 -4.40 -9.93 -12.04
C GLN A 60 -2.93 -10.00 -11.60
N LYS A 61 -2.01 -9.63 -12.50
CA LYS A 61 -0.59 -9.48 -12.14
C LYS A 61 -0.43 -8.40 -11.07
N THR A 62 0.22 -8.76 -9.96
CA THR A 62 0.55 -7.87 -8.85
C THR A 62 2.06 -7.68 -8.73
N LYS A 63 2.46 -6.65 -7.99
CA LYS A 63 3.86 -6.31 -7.70
C LYS A 63 4.03 -6.02 -6.21
N THR A 64 5.24 -6.32 -5.71
CA THR A 64 5.70 -5.90 -4.39
C THR A 64 6.35 -4.52 -4.49
N VAL A 65 5.94 -3.60 -3.63
CA VAL A 65 6.52 -2.25 -3.55
C VAL A 65 7.37 -2.08 -2.30
N HIS A 66 8.36 -1.19 -2.35
CA HIS A 66 9.27 -0.91 -1.23
C HIS A 66 9.03 0.49 -0.70
N THR A 67 8.54 0.59 0.52
CA THR A 67 8.14 1.87 1.12
C THR A 67 9.34 2.59 1.72
N LEU A 68 9.57 3.84 1.30
CA LEU A 68 10.71 4.65 1.76
C LEU A 68 10.34 5.70 2.81
N GLY A 69 9.06 6.08 2.93
CA GLY A 69 8.64 7.27 3.65
C GLY A 69 8.81 8.55 2.82
N PRO A 70 8.09 9.63 3.16
CA PRO A 70 7.96 10.82 2.30
C PRO A 70 9.30 11.52 2.01
N LYS A 71 10.16 11.67 3.02
CA LYS A 71 11.46 12.35 2.89
C LYS A 71 12.37 11.64 1.89
N ARG A 72 12.63 10.35 2.11
CA ARG A 72 13.50 9.53 1.24
C ARG A 72 12.87 9.25 -0.12
N PHE A 73 11.54 9.17 -0.20
CA PHE A 73 10.84 9.02 -1.46
C PHE A 73 11.05 10.22 -2.37
N LYS A 74 11.03 11.45 -1.85
CA LYS A 74 11.27 12.68 -2.62
C LYS A 74 12.62 12.63 -3.36
N GLU A 75 13.66 12.18 -2.67
CA GLU A 75 15.04 12.11 -3.16
C GLU A 75 15.33 10.87 -4.04
N ALA A 76 14.50 9.82 -3.94
CA ALA A 76 14.73 8.58 -4.67
C ALA A 76 14.67 8.77 -6.20
N ALA A 77 15.65 8.23 -6.93
CA ALA A 77 15.57 8.12 -8.38
C ALA A 77 14.66 6.93 -8.79
N ILE A 78 14.19 6.95 -10.04
CA ILE A 78 13.54 5.78 -10.64
C ILE A 78 14.51 4.60 -10.64
N ASN A 79 14.02 3.41 -10.30
CA ASN A 79 14.81 2.18 -10.28
C ASN A 79 14.15 1.11 -11.15
N ARG A 80 14.96 0.35 -11.90
CA ARG A 80 14.49 -0.71 -12.81
C ARG A 80 14.04 -1.98 -12.11
N LYS A 81 14.66 -2.30 -10.98
CA LYS A 81 14.46 -3.56 -10.23
C LYS A 81 13.47 -3.38 -9.10
N THR A 82 13.42 -2.20 -8.51
CA THR A 82 12.64 -1.92 -7.31
C THR A 82 11.58 -0.85 -7.57
N ILE A 83 10.34 -1.13 -7.18
CA ILE A 83 9.26 -0.15 -7.21
C ILE A 83 9.26 0.58 -5.88
N TRP A 84 9.72 1.83 -5.85
CA TRP A 84 9.65 2.64 -4.66
C TRP A 84 8.22 3.11 -4.45
N SER A 85 7.71 2.94 -3.23
CA SER A 85 6.47 3.54 -2.78
C SER A 85 6.78 4.58 -1.71
N GLU A 86 5.98 5.63 -1.68
CA GLU A 86 6.10 6.61 -0.61
C GLU A 86 5.58 6.09 0.72
N ALA A 87 4.42 5.41 0.73
CA ALA A 87 3.66 5.18 1.96
C ALA A 87 2.90 3.83 2.05
N ALA A 88 2.99 2.93 1.07
CA ALA A 88 2.17 1.70 1.06
C ALA A 88 2.30 0.86 2.35
N GLY A 89 3.53 0.57 2.79
CA GLY A 89 3.81 -0.16 4.02
C GLY A 89 3.64 0.63 5.32
N LEU A 90 3.17 1.87 5.25
CA LEU A 90 2.81 2.69 6.41
C LEU A 90 1.29 2.79 6.55
N VAL A 91 0.60 3.03 5.44
CA VAL A 91 -0.85 3.30 5.43
C VAL A 91 -1.68 2.02 5.30
N ALA A 92 -1.31 1.09 4.40
CA ALA A 92 -2.11 -0.12 4.21
C ALA A 92 -2.25 -0.94 5.51
N PRO A 93 -1.21 -1.13 6.34
CA PRO A 93 -1.34 -1.85 7.60
C PRO A 93 -2.39 -1.27 8.54
N VAL A 94 -2.56 0.06 8.57
CA VAL A 94 -3.57 0.71 9.43
C VAL A 94 -4.99 0.34 9.00
N PHE A 95 -5.29 0.41 7.70
CA PHE A 95 -6.62 0.05 7.19
C PHE A 95 -6.92 -1.44 7.36
N HIS A 96 -5.93 -2.29 7.14
CA HIS A 96 -6.03 -3.73 7.37
C HIS A 96 -6.32 -4.03 8.83
N TYR A 97 -5.61 -3.34 9.72
CA TYR A 97 -5.75 -3.49 11.16
C TYR A 97 -7.18 -3.23 11.64
N ILE A 98 -7.87 -2.23 11.08
CA ILE A 98 -9.26 -1.90 11.42
C ILE A 98 -10.30 -2.60 10.52
N GLY A 99 -9.89 -3.67 9.84
CA GLY A 99 -10.77 -4.61 9.15
C GLY A 99 -11.23 -4.22 7.73
N PHE A 100 -10.45 -3.42 6.99
CA PHE A 100 -10.74 -3.14 5.58
C PHE A 100 -10.08 -4.16 4.63
N ASN A 101 -10.76 -4.48 3.54
CA ASN A 101 -10.19 -5.17 2.40
C ASN A 101 -9.54 -4.15 1.45
N ILE A 102 -8.24 -4.30 1.17
CA ILE A 102 -7.47 -3.25 0.49
C ILE A 102 -7.20 -3.61 -0.96
N LYS A 103 -7.60 -2.73 -1.89
CA LYS A 103 -7.10 -2.70 -3.26
C LYS A 103 -6.00 -1.65 -3.39
N GLY A 104 -4.74 -2.09 -3.45
CA GLY A 104 -3.60 -1.19 -3.64
C GLY A 104 -3.28 -0.93 -5.11
N ILE A 105 -3.15 0.34 -5.49
CA ILE A 105 -2.75 0.77 -6.84
C ILE A 105 -1.57 1.73 -6.71
N GLY A 106 -0.48 1.50 -7.42
CA GLY A 106 0.65 2.43 -7.51
C GLY A 106 0.62 3.18 -8.84
N LEU A 107 0.77 4.51 -8.80
CA LEU A 107 0.89 5.37 -9.98
C LEU A 107 2.21 6.14 -9.99
N ASN A 108 2.88 6.08 -11.14
CA ASN A 108 4.10 6.81 -11.46
C ASN A 108 3.70 7.94 -12.42
N SER A 109 3.95 9.19 -12.02
CA SER A 109 3.47 10.45 -12.64
C SER A 109 2.04 10.89 -12.32
N THR A 110 1.88 12.21 -12.20
CA THR A 110 0.62 12.95 -12.03
C THR A 110 -0.30 12.86 -13.25
N ASN A 111 0.24 12.67 -14.46
CA ASN A 111 -0.58 12.50 -15.67
C ASN A 111 -1.40 11.20 -15.65
N SER A 112 -0.83 10.14 -15.05
CA SER A 112 -1.51 8.85 -14.86
C SER A 112 -2.73 8.97 -13.93
N PHE A 113 -2.74 9.95 -13.01
CA PHE A 113 -3.83 10.18 -12.07
C PHE A 113 -5.06 10.75 -12.79
N LYS A 114 -4.89 11.71 -13.71
CA LYS A 114 -5.99 12.25 -14.54
C LYS A 114 -6.61 11.20 -15.46
N GLN A 115 -5.80 10.26 -15.95
CA GLN A 115 -6.26 9.15 -16.79
C GLN A 115 -6.99 8.07 -16.00
N PHE A 116 -6.76 7.96 -14.69
CA PHE A 116 -7.42 6.95 -13.86
C PHE A 116 -8.89 7.25 -13.57
N PHE A 117 -9.28 8.52 -13.54
CA PHE A 117 -10.65 9.00 -13.27
C PHE A 117 -11.42 9.44 -14.52
N ARG A 118 -10.84 9.24 -15.71
CA ARG A 118 -11.54 9.35 -16.99
C ARG A 118 -12.08 7.98 -17.38
#